data_AF-A0A381KL28-F1
#
_entry.id   AF-A0A381KL28-F1
#
_cell.length_a   1.000
_cell.length_b   1.000
_cell.length_c   1.000
_cell.angle_alpha   90.00
_cell.angle_beta   90.00
_cell.angle_gamma   90.00
#
_symmetry.space_group_name_H-M   'P 1'
#
loop_
_entity.id
_entity.type
_entity.pdbx_description
1 polymer ?
#
loop_
_entity_poly.entity_id
_entity_poly.type
_entity_poly.pdbx_seq_one_letter_code
_entity_poly.pdbx_strand_id
1 'polypeptide(L)'
;MLHDEVIDESKPLEIFHPTYTWKTKVFTNYKVKELLKPLYIKGRCKYNKKAVLEIKNHVQYELSTIWEQYKRLSKPHIYKVDLSRNLWYLKTQMIDSKKVL
;
A
#
# COMPACT_ATOMS: atom_id res chain seq x y z
N MET A 1 -3.11 1.63 -6.20
CA MET A 1 -2.78 2.52 -7.32
C MET A 1 -2.89 1.76 -8.62
N LEU A 2 -3.16 2.46 -9.72
CA LEU A 2 -3.03 1.90 -11.06
C LEU A 2 -1.55 1.68 -11.38
N HIS A 3 -1.26 0.83 -12.36
CA HIS A 3 0.12 0.45 -12.70
C HIS A 3 0.97 1.64 -13.13
N ASP A 4 0.38 2.57 -13.89
CA ASP A 4 1.09 3.71 -14.47
C ASP A 4 1.14 4.94 -13.54
N GLU A 5 0.61 4.83 -12.31
CA GLU A 5 0.65 5.91 -11.35
C GLU A 5 2.01 6.00 -10.66
N VAL A 6 2.61 7.19 -10.70
CA VAL A 6 3.86 7.51 -10.00
C VAL A 6 3.58 8.53 -8.91
N ILE A 7 4.05 8.26 -7.69
CA ILE A 7 4.00 9.21 -6.57
C ILE A 7 5.30 10.01 -6.56
N ASP A 8 5.18 11.33 -6.63
CA ASP A 8 6.28 12.28 -6.52
C ASP A 8 6.51 12.62 -5.03
N GLU A 9 7.57 12.05 -4.43
CA GLU A 9 7.93 12.25 -3.02
C GLU A 9 8.26 13.72 -2.68
N SER A 10 8.58 14.56 -3.68
CA SER A 10 8.83 15.98 -3.47
C SER A 10 7.56 16.78 -3.18
N LYS A 11 6.38 16.22 -3.51
CA LYS A 11 5.09 16.89 -3.37
C LYS A 11 4.28 16.31 -2.22
N PRO A 12 3.41 17.11 -1.57
CA PRO A 12 2.47 16.61 -0.59
C PRO A 12 1.58 15.51 -1.19
N LEU A 13 1.35 14.43 -0.44
CA LEU A 13 0.47 13.33 -0.82
C LEU A 13 -0.83 13.40 -0.03
N GLU A 14 -1.93 13.62 -0.73
CA GLU A 14 -3.27 13.50 -0.15
C GLU A 14 -3.77 12.06 -0.26
N ILE A 15 -4.18 11.48 0.86
CA ILE A 15 -4.84 10.18 0.92
C ILE A 15 -6.23 10.31 1.55
N PHE A 16 -7.18 9.47 1.13
CA PHE A 16 -8.55 9.50 1.61
C PHE A 16 -9.08 8.08 1.86
N HIS A 17 -10.01 7.96 2.81
CA HIS A 17 -10.61 6.67 3.10
C HIS A 17 -11.58 6.25 1.98
N PRO A 18 -11.50 5.02 1.45
CA PRO A 18 -12.29 4.60 0.28
C PRO A 18 -13.81 4.56 0.51
N THR A 19 -14.26 4.24 1.74
CA THR A 19 -15.68 4.29 2.12
C THR A 19 -16.14 5.67 2.61
N TYR A 20 -15.42 6.27 3.55
CA TYR A 20 -15.73 7.58 4.13
C TYR A 20 -14.87 8.65 3.48
N THR A 21 -15.21 9.03 2.24
CA THR A 21 -14.35 9.87 1.38
C THR A 21 -14.01 11.24 1.96
N TRP A 22 -14.82 11.76 2.88
CA TRP A 22 -14.53 13.00 3.63
C TRP A 22 -13.37 12.88 4.62
N LYS A 23 -12.93 11.66 4.97
CA LYS A 23 -11.78 11.43 5.85
C LYS A 23 -10.48 11.48 5.04
N THR A 24 -9.93 12.67 4.88
CA THR A 24 -8.68 12.91 4.17
C THR A 24 -7.51 13.18 5.12
N LYS A 25 -6.28 12.94 4.63
CA LYS A 25 -5.04 13.30 5.32
C LYS A 25 -3.99 13.66 4.28
N VAL A 26 -3.26 14.74 4.54
CA VAL A 26 -2.12 15.17 3.73
C VAL A 26 -0.83 14.77 4.43
N PHE A 27 0.09 14.16 3.68
CA PHE A 27 1.44 13.85 4.15
C PHE A 27 2.47 14.72 3.45
N THR A 28 3.44 15.18 4.21
CA THR A 28 4.65 15.86 3.76
C THR A 28 5.86 15.11 4.30
N ASN A 29 7.00 15.15 3.60
CA ASN A 29 8.23 14.47 4.02
C ASN A 29 8.03 12.97 4.31
N TYR A 30 7.50 12.25 3.32
CA TYR A 30 7.27 10.81 3.38
C TYR A 30 8.20 10.10 2.39
N LYS A 31 8.29 8.77 2.52
CA LYS A 31 8.98 7.90 1.56
C LYS A 31 8.01 6.86 1.03
N VAL A 32 8.13 6.52 -0.24
CA VAL A 32 7.34 5.48 -0.90
C VAL A 32 8.21 4.27 -1.09
N LYS A 33 7.66 3.09 -0.77
CA LYS A 33 8.34 1.81 -0.95
C LYS A 33 7.46 0.89 -1.77
N GLU A 34 7.98 0.48 -2.93
CA GLU A 34 7.31 -0.54 -3.74
C GLU A 34 7.42 -1.91 -3.04
N LEU A 35 6.26 -2.45 -2.64
CA LEU A 35 6.18 -3.72 -1.92
C LEU A 35 6.17 -4.92 -2.86
N LEU A 36 5.49 -4.81 -4.00
CA LEU A 36 5.40 -5.88 -4.99
C LEU A 36 6.66 -5.86 -5.85
N LYS A 37 7.41 -6.97 -5.84
CA LYS A 37 8.59 -7.16 -6.69
C LYS A 37 8.40 -8.40 -7.55
N PRO A 38 8.74 -8.34 -8.86
CA PRO A 38 8.55 -9.47 -9.75
C PRO A 38 9.46 -10.63 -9.34
N LEU A 39 8.87 -11.79 -9.07
CA LEU A 39 9.62 -13.03 -8.79
C LEU A 39 9.97 -13.79 -10.07
N TYR A 40 9.08 -13.73 -11.06
CA TYR A 40 9.26 -14.36 -12.38
C TYR A 40 9.06 -13.31 -13.47
N ILE A 41 9.96 -13.31 -14.46
CA ILE A 41 9.87 -12.44 -15.62
C ILE A 41 10.01 -13.31 -16.86
N LYS A 42 8.97 -13.34 -17.71
CA LYS A 42 8.93 -14.14 -18.95
C LYS A 42 9.29 -15.62 -18.70
N GLY A 43 8.68 -16.21 -17.67
CA GLY A 43 8.89 -17.61 -17.28
C GLY A 43 10.22 -17.91 -16.57
N ARG A 44 11.10 -16.91 -16.38
CA ARG A 44 12.38 -17.10 -15.69
C ARG A 44 12.31 -16.58 -14.25
N CYS A 45 12.69 -17.41 -13.29
CA CYS A 45 12.82 -16.99 -11.88
C CYS A 45 13.95 -15.97 -11.74
N LYS A 46 13.61 -14.77 -11.24
CA LYS A 46 14.54 -13.68 -10.91
C LYS A 46 14.71 -13.47 -9.41
N TYR A 47 14.07 -14.32 -8.61
CA TYR A 47 14.19 -14.27 -7.16
C TYR A 47 15.57 -14.76 -6.70
N ASN A 48 16.24 -13.92 -5.92
CA ASN A 48 17.46 -14.30 -5.22
C ASN A 48 17.09 -14.96 -3.89
N LYS A 49 17.50 -16.21 -3.71
CA LYS A 49 17.32 -16.93 -2.43
C LYS A 49 18.06 -16.17 -1.33
N LYS A 50 17.37 -15.97 -0.21
CA LYS A 50 17.92 -15.35 1.00
C LYS A 50 18.12 -16.41 2.07
N ALA A 51 19.14 -16.24 2.91
CA ALA A 51 19.32 -17.12 4.06
C ALA A 51 18.19 -16.88 5.08
N VAL A 52 17.84 -17.91 5.86
CA VAL A 52 16.78 -17.81 6.87
C VAL A 52 17.09 -16.70 7.89
N LEU A 53 18.37 -16.53 8.25
CA LEU A 53 18.79 -15.49 9.18
C LEU A 53 18.60 -14.08 8.61
N GLU A 54 18.83 -13.89 7.30
CA GLU A 54 18.56 -12.61 6.63
C GLU A 54 17.07 -12.28 6.63
N ILE A 55 16.21 -13.29 6.40
CA ILE A 55 14.76 -13.13 6.43
C ILE A 55 14.31 -12.74 7.85
N LYS A 56 14.83 -13.41 8.88
CA LYS A 56 14.54 -13.06 10.29
C LYS A 56 14.91 -11.61 10.60
N ASN A 57 16.12 -11.19 10.24
CA ASN A 57 16.60 -9.83 10.48
C ASN A 57 15.76 -8.80 9.72
N HIS A 58 15.37 -9.10 8.48
CA HIS A 58 14.50 -8.25 7.69
C HIS A 58 13.12 -8.07 8.34
N VAL A 59 12.49 -9.15 8.82
CA VAL A 59 11.19 -9.07 9.52
C VAL A 59 11.30 -8.23 10.79
N GLN A 60 12.35 -8.42 11.59
CA GLN A 60 12.59 -7.62 12.79
C GLN A 60 12.75 -6.12 12.48
N TYR A 61 13.47 -5.81 11.40
CA TYR A 61 13.61 -4.44 10.93
C TYR A 61 12.27 -3.84 10.46
N GLU A 62 11.50 -4.54 9.63
CA GLU A 62 10.21 -4.00 9.15
C GLU A 62 9.23 -3.79 10.32
N LEU A 63 9.19 -4.71 11.30
CA LEU A 63 8.37 -4.56 12.51
C LEU A 63 8.76 -3.34 13.36
N SER A 64 10.03 -2.93 13.36
CA SER A 64 10.47 -1.73 14.08
C SER A 64 10.01 -0.43 13.40
N THR A 65 9.70 -0.47 12.09
CA THR A 65 9.16 0.68 11.35
C THR A 65 7.67 0.94 11.62
N ILE A 66 6.96 -0.05 12.16
CA ILE A 66 5.52 0.03 12.44
C ILE A 66 5.30 0.60 13.85
N TRP A 67 4.38 1.57 13.98
CA TRP A 67 4.05 2.16 15.27
C TRP A 67 3.42 1.16 16.26
N GLU A 68 3.71 1.33 17.54
CA GLU A 68 3.26 0.44 18.63
C GLU A 68 1.74 0.23 18.65
N GLN A 69 0.96 1.24 18.27
CA GLN A 69 -0.51 1.15 18.27
C GLN A 69 -1.04 0.07 17.31
N TYR A 70 -0.31 -0.22 16.23
CA TYR A 70 -0.65 -1.28 15.28
C TYR A 70 -0.16 -2.66 15.73
N LYS A 71 0.82 -2.71 16.65
CA LYS A 71 1.44 -3.95 17.15
C LYS A 71 0.76 -4.55 18.38
N ARG A 72 -0.24 -3.86 18.96
CA ARG A 72 -0.94 -4.35 20.15
C ARG A 72 -1.67 -5.66 19.89
N LEU A 73 -1.55 -6.60 20.82
CA LEU A 73 -2.29 -7.88 20.78
C LEU A 73 -3.79 -7.68 21.06
N SER A 74 -4.12 -6.77 21.98
CA SER A 74 -5.50 -6.43 22.29
C SER A 74 -5.90 -5.12 21.61
N LYS A 75 -7.03 -5.15 20.90
CA LYS A 75 -7.63 -4.00 20.19
C LYS A 75 -6.57 -3.17 19.43
N PRO A 76 -5.87 -3.76 18.45
CA PRO A 76 -4.92 -3.02 17.62
C PRO A 76 -5.63 -1.89 16.86
N HIS A 77 -4.91 -0.81 16.61
CA HIS A 77 -5.41 0.21 15.70
C HIS A 77 -5.50 -0.36 14.28
N ILE A 78 -6.55 0.00 13.53
CA ILE A 78 -6.72 -0.47 12.15
C ILE A 78 -5.67 0.22 11.27
N TYR A 79 -4.82 -0.57 10.61
CA TYR A 79 -3.86 -0.04 9.65
C TYR A 79 -4.57 0.46 8.40
N LYS A 80 -4.18 1.65 7.93
CA LYS A 80 -4.87 2.32 6.84
C LYS A 80 -4.46 1.70 5.50
N VAL A 81 -5.43 1.22 4.74
CA VAL A 81 -5.24 0.72 3.37
C VAL A 81 -6.20 1.51 2.48
N ASP A 82 -5.65 2.44 1.73
CA ASP A 82 -6.42 3.34 0.87
C ASP A 82 -6.18 3.06 -0.61
N LEU A 83 -7.09 3.59 -1.43
CA LEU A 83 -6.98 3.57 -2.89
C LEU A 83 -6.48 4.93 -3.37
N SER A 84 -5.68 4.93 -4.44
CA SER A 84 -5.44 6.18 -5.17
C SER A 84 -6.76 6.69 -5.77
N ARG A 85 -6.83 8.00 -6.02
CA ARG A 85 -8.04 8.63 -6.54
C ARG A 85 -8.48 8.01 -7.87
N ASN A 86 -7.54 7.74 -8.78
CA ASN A 86 -7.89 7.15 -10.09
C ASN A 86 -8.33 5.69 -9.94
N LEU A 87 -7.69 4.89 -9.08
CA LEU A 87 -8.11 3.51 -8.83
C LEU A 87 -9.51 3.44 -8.21
N TRP A 88 -9.79 4.34 -7.25
CA TRP A 88 -11.11 4.44 -6.64
C TRP A 88 -12.17 4.84 -7.67
N TYR A 89 -11.88 5.85 -8.50
CA TYR A 89 -12.78 6.31 -9.55
C TYR A 89 -13.09 5.19 -10.56
N LEU A 90 -12.06 4.51 -11.06
CA LEU A 90 -12.21 3.37 -11.96
C LEU A 90 -13.11 2.28 -11.34
N LYS A 91 -12.86 1.92 -10.08
CA LYS A 91 -13.68 0.94 -9.36
C LYS A 91 -15.15 1.37 -9.30
N THR A 92 -15.42 2.62 -8.92
CA THR A 92 -16.78 3.15 -8.80
C THR A 92 -17.48 3.17 -10.16
N GLN A 93 -16.82 3.66 -11.20
CA GLN A 93 -17.36 3.65 -12.57
C GLN A 93 -17.72 2.25 -13.04
N MET A 94 -16.83 1.28 -12.82
CA MET A 94 -17.08 -0.11 -13.21
C MET A 94 -18.31 -0.68 -12.50
N ILE A 95 -18.47 -0.39 -11.20
CA ILE A 95 -19.63 -0.83 -10.43
C ILE A 95 -20.91 -0.16 -10.95
N ASP A 96 -20.88 1.16 -11.15
CA ASP A 96 -22.05 1.91 -11.62
C ASP A 96 -22.48 1.47 -13.03
N SER A 97 -21.54 1.14 -13.92
CA SER A 97 -21.83 0.64 -15.27
C SER A 97 -22.59 -0.70 -15.30
N LYS A 98 -22.59 -1.45 -14.19
CA LYS A 98 -23.25 -2.76 -14.06
C LYS A 98 -24.50 -2.71 -13.21
N LYS A 99 -24.87 -1.55 -12.66
CA LYS A 99 -26.17 -1.38 -12.00
C LYS A 99 -27.26 -1.45 -13.07
N VAL A 100 -27.95 -2.57 -13.12
CA VAL A 100 -29.19 -2.72 -13.86
C VAL A 100 -30.26 -1.94 -13.07
N LEU A 101 -30.93 -1.00 -13.75
CA LEU A 101 -32.14 -0.35 -13.24
C LEU A 101 -33.31 -1.34 -13.27
#